data_AF-A0A351KU04-F1
#
_entry.id   AF-A0A351KU04-F1
#
_cell.length_a   1.000
_cell.length_b   1.000
_cell.length_c   1.000
_cell.angle_alpha   90.00
_cell.angle_beta   90.00
_cell.angle_gamma   90.00
#
_symmetry.space_group_name_H-M   'P 1'
#
loop_
_entity.id
_entity.type
_entity.pdbx_description
1 polymer ?
#
loop_
_entity_poly.entity_id
_entity_poly.type
_entity_poly.pdbx_seq_one_letter_code
_entity_poly.pdbx_strand_id
1 'polypeptide(L)'
;TVTLEQKTAYLIEVSQAGIFGALGFGENELGHLLGSYCPSILFPYAREAVSDLVIKGGFPPMLLAPVNFDGLYAQRLEELSVGSQTSH
;
A
#
# COMPACT_ATOMS: atom_id res chain seq x y z
N THR A 1 -1.95 2.36 -13.66
CA THR A 1 -2.22 2.64 -15.09
C THR A 1 -3.33 1.72 -15.55
N VAL A 2 -4.43 2.27 -16.05
CA VAL A 2 -5.49 1.48 -16.73
C VAL A 2 -5.34 1.68 -18.23
N THR A 3 -5.47 0.61 -19.01
CA THR A 3 -5.35 0.66 -20.48
C THR A 3 -6.69 0.36 -21.14
N LEU A 4 -7.06 1.17 -22.13
CA LEU A 4 -8.20 0.97 -23.03
C LEU A 4 -7.63 0.99 -24.45
N GLU A 5 -7.88 -0.06 -25.24
CA GLU A 5 -7.45 -0.13 -26.66
C GLU A 5 -5.96 0.20 -26.88
N GLN A 6 -5.09 -0.32 -26.00
CA GLN A 6 -3.63 -0.10 -26.01
C GLN A 6 -3.16 1.35 -25.78
N LYS A 7 -4.07 2.26 -25.39
CA LYS A 7 -3.71 3.59 -24.88
C LYS A 7 -3.92 3.64 -23.37
N THR A 8 -3.04 4.38 -22.69
CA THR A 8 -3.22 4.67 -21.26
C THR A 8 -4.48 5.50 -21.12
N ALA A 9 -5.48 4.97 -20.41
CA ALA A 9 -6.73 5.65 -20.14
C ALA A 9 -6.53 6.76 -19.09
N TYR A 10 -5.83 6.44 -18.00
CA TYR A 10 -5.40 7.39 -16.98
C TYR A 10 -4.27 6.81 -16.09
N LEU A 11 -3.52 7.72 -15.47
CA LEU A 11 -2.53 7.47 -14.42
C LEU A 11 -2.88 8.34 -13.21
N ILE A 12 -3.03 7.71 -12.05
CA ILE A 12 -3.33 8.37 -10.78
C ILE A 12 -2.31 7.88 -9.76
N GLU A 13 -1.70 8.82 -9.03
CA GLU A 13 -0.81 8.56 -7.90
C GLU A 13 -1.37 9.26 -6.67
N VAL A 14 -1.48 8.53 -5.56
CA VAL A 14 -1.97 9.05 -4.28
C VAL A 14 -0.96 8.68 -3.21
N SER A 15 -0.50 9.67 -2.44
CA SER A 15 0.35 9.48 -1.28
C SER A 15 -0.44 9.78 -0.02
N GLN A 16 -0.96 8.73 0.62
CA GLN A 16 -1.70 8.85 1.87
C GLN A 16 -0.74 8.74 3.07
N ALA A 17 -0.83 9.69 4.00
CA ALA A 17 0.02 9.76 5.18
C ALA A 17 -0.81 9.88 6.48
N GLY A 18 -0.21 9.50 7.60
CA GLY A 18 -0.79 9.65 8.94
C GLY A 18 0.30 9.76 10.00
N ILE A 19 -0.02 10.44 11.11
CA ILE A 19 0.86 10.56 12.27
C ILE A 19 0.44 9.50 13.28
N PHE A 20 1.37 8.64 13.68
CA PHE A 20 1.14 7.54 14.60
C PHE A 20 2.05 7.67 15.82
N GLY A 21 1.48 7.56 17.01
CA GLY A 21 2.25 7.40 18.24
C GLY A 21 2.51 5.93 18.52
N ALA A 22 3.77 5.56 18.73
CA ALA A 22 4.17 4.21 19.12
C ALA A 22 5.02 4.28 20.39
N LEU A 23 4.57 3.64 21.47
CA LEU A 23 5.23 3.62 22.77
C LEU A 23 5.17 2.20 23.34
N GLY A 24 6.31 1.70 23.84
CA GLY A 24 6.38 0.41 24.54
C GLY A 24 6.38 -0.83 23.65
N PHE A 25 6.63 -0.71 22.35
CA PHE A 25 6.73 -1.85 21.42
C PHE A 25 8.16 -2.38 21.31
N GLY A 26 8.31 -3.70 21.23
CA GLY A 26 9.58 -4.33 20.81
C GLY A 26 9.87 -4.11 19.32
N GLU A 27 11.10 -4.33 18.87
CA GLU A 27 11.50 -4.06 17.47
C GLU A 27 10.65 -4.81 16.44
N ASN A 28 10.36 -6.09 16.69
CA ASN A 28 9.50 -6.90 15.81
C ASN A 28 8.06 -6.39 15.77
N GLU A 29 7.52 -5.96 16.90
CA GLU A 29 6.16 -5.44 17.01
C GLU A 29 6.05 -4.06 16.34
N LEU A 30 7.07 -3.21 16.49
CA LEU A 30 7.16 -1.93 15.82
C LEU A 30 7.26 -2.11 14.30
N GLY A 31 8.04 -3.09 13.84
CA GLY A 31 8.14 -3.45 12.44
C GLY A 31 6.78 -3.83 11.85
N HIS A 32 6.03 -4.68 12.55
CA HIS A 32 4.69 -5.09 12.14
C HIS A 32 3.67 -3.93 12.18
N LEU A 33 3.75 -3.08 13.21
CA LEU A 33 2.92 -1.89 13.35
C LEU A 33 3.10 -0.96 12.14
N LEU A 34 4.34 -0.66 11.76
CA LEU A 34 4.64 0.23 10.64
C LEU A 34 4.41 -0.43 9.27
N GLY A 35 4.66 -1.74 9.16
CA GLY A 35 4.63 -2.48 7.91
C GLY A 35 3.26 -3.00 7.50
N SER A 36 2.36 -3.23 8.46
CA SER A 36 1.01 -3.74 8.19
C SER A 36 -0.08 -2.85 8.76
N TYR A 37 -0.04 -2.61 10.07
CA TYR A 37 -1.13 -1.97 10.79
C TYR A 37 -1.38 -0.52 10.33
N CYS A 38 -0.35 0.34 10.32
CA CYS A 38 -0.48 1.73 9.88
C CYS A 38 -0.97 1.84 8.42
N PRO A 39 -0.40 1.11 7.44
CA PRO A 39 -0.93 1.07 6.07
C PRO A 39 -2.38 0.60 5.98
N SER A 40 -2.80 -0.39 6.78
CA SER A 40 -4.17 -0.89 6.77
C SER A 40 -5.19 0.19 7.18
N ILE A 41 -4.81 1.08 8.12
CA ILE A 41 -5.63 2.22 8.54
C ILE A 41 -5.71 3.28 7.44
N LEU A 42 -4.60 3.53 6.73
CA LEU A 42 -4.54 4.54 5.68
C LEU A 42 -5.21 4.10 4.37
N PHE A 43 -5.25 2.79 4.10
CA PHE A 43 -5.69 2.25 2.81
C PHE A 43 -7.14 2.61 2.42
N PRO A 44 -8.15 2.56 3.30
CA PRO A 44 -9.51 2.99 2.95
C PRO A 44 -9.56 4.43 2.42
N TYR A 45 -8.82 5.35 3.03
CA TYR A 45 -8.76 6.75 2.61
C TYR A 45 -8.05 6.91 1.26
N ALA A 46 -6.93 6.20 1.07
CA ALA A 46 -6.23 6.19 -0.21
C ALA A 46 -7.12 5.63 -1.34
N ARG A 47 -7.87 4.55 -1.05
CA ARG A 47 -8.81 3.91 -1.98
C ARG A 47 -9.95 4.84 -2.34
N GLU A 48 -10.51 5.56 -1.37
CA GLU A 48 -11.54 6.58 -1.61
C GLU A 48 -11.00 7.71 -2.50
N ALA A 49 -9.82 8.25 -2.17
CA ALA A 49 -9.19 9.32 -2.95
C ALA A 49 -8.93 8.91 -4.40
N VAL A 50 -8.47 7.67 -4.64
CA VAL A 50 -8.33 7.13 -5.99
C VAL A 50 -9.68 7.07 -6.70
N SER A 51 -10.73 6.57 -6.05
CA SER A 51 -12.06 6.46 -6.66
C SER A 51 -12.64 7.82 -7.03
N ASP A 52 -12.50 8.81 -6.14
CA ASP A 52 -12.93 10.19 -6.37
C ASP A 52 -12.18 10.84 -7.55
N LEU A 53 -10.86 10.65 -7.65
CA LEU A 53 -10.07 11.13 -8.78
C LEU A 53 -10.47 10.48 -10.11
N VAL A 54 -10.79 9.19 -10.12
CA VAL A 54 -11.26 8.47 -11.31
C VAL A 54 -12.60 9.04 -11.79
N ILE A 55 -13.55 9.25 -10.85
CA ILE A 55 -14.87 9.82 -11.16
C ILE A 55 -14.73 11.25 -11.68
N LYS A 56 -13.90 12.09 -11.04
CA LYS A 56 -13.61 13.45 -11.49
C LYS A 56 -12.94 13.48 -12.88
N GLY A 57 -12.22 12.43 -13.24
CA GLY A 57 -11.69 12.22 -14.58
C GLY A 57 -12.73 11.84 -15.64
N GLY A 58 -14.00 11.65 -15.26
CA GLY A 58 -15.08 11.23 -16.17
C GLY A 58 -15.09 9.74 -16.46
N PHE A 59 -14.33 8.93 -15.71
CA PHE A 59 -14.26 7.48 -15.87
C PHE A 59 -15.22 6.76 -14.91
N PRO A 60 -15.63 5.51 -15.22
CA PRO A 60 -16.42 4.69 -14.30
C PRO A 60 -15.72 4.51 -12.95
N PRO A 61 -16.46 4.39 -11.84
CA PRO A 61 -15.87 4.19 -10.52
C PRO A 61 -14.94 2.98 -10.50
N MET A 62 -13.69 3.21 -10.12
CA MET A 62 -12.72 2.14 -9.87
C MET A 62 -12.56 1.98 -8.35
N LEU A 63 -12.84 0.77 -7.85
CA LEU A 63 -12.58 0.42 -6.47
C LEU A 63 -11.37 -0.49 -6.40
N LEU A 64 -10.35 -0.07 -5.65
CA LEU A 64 -9.19 -0.92 -5.40
C LEU A 64 -9.63 -2.19 -4.65
N ALA A 65 -9.09 -3.34 -5.05
CA ALA A 65 -9.29 -4.57 -4.31
C ALA A 65 -8.72 -4.42 -2.88
N PRO A 66 -9.31 -5.10 -1.88
CA PRO A 66 -8.70 -5.17 -0.55
C PRO A 66 -7.25 -5.66 -0.63
N VAL A 67 -6.37 -5.06 0.18
CA VAL A 67 -4.96 -5.43 0.27
C VAL A 67 -4.72 -6.15 1.58
N ASN A 68 -4.03 -7.29 1.53
CA ASN A 68 -3.57 -8.00 2.73
C ASN A 68 -2.18 -7.49 3.12
N PHE A 69 -2.12 -6.51 4.00
CA PHE A 69 -0.86 -5.91 4.43
C PHE A 69 -0.03 -6.82 5.35
N ASP A 70 -0.65 -7.74 6.09
CA ASP A 70 0.08 -8.72 6.90
C ASP A 70 0.91 -9.65 6.02
N GLY A 71 0.29 -10.14 4.94
CA GLY A 71 0.98 -10.98 3.96
C GLY A 71 2.12 -10.25 3.24
N LEU A 72 1.91 -8.99 2.87
CA LEU A 72 2.95 -8.16 2.24
C LEU A 72 4.12 -7.90 3.21
N TYR A 73 3.84 -7.67 4.49
CA TYR A 73 4.86 -7.50 5.50
C TYR A 73 5.67 -8.79 5.72
N ALA A 74 4.99 -9.94 5.81
CA ALA A 74 5.65 -11.25 5.92
C ALA A 74 6.56 -11.53 4.71
N GLN A 75 6.07 -11.29 3.50
CA GLN A 75 6.86 -11.43 2.27
C GLN A 75 8.11 -10.55 2.30
N ARG A 76 7.98 -9.29 2.75
CA ARG A 76 9.13 -8.38 2.88
C ARG A 76 10.17 -8.88 3.90
N LEU A 77 9.74 -9.47 5.02
CA LEU A 77 10.68 -10.06 5.98
C LEU A 77 11.45 -11.24 5.38
N GLU A 78 10.77 -12.10 4.61
CA GLU A 78 11.41 -13.20 3.89
C GLU A 78 12.46 -12.68 2.89
N GLU A 79 12.12 -11.66 2.08
CA GLU A 79 13.04 -11.03 1.12
C GLU A 79 14.31 -10.47 1.80
N LEU A 80 14.17 -9.80 2.95
CA LEU A 80 15.30 -9.26 3.72
C LEU A 80 16.19 -10.38 4.28
N SER A 81 15.59 -11.51 4.68
CA SER A 81 16.34 -12.68 5.15
C SER A 81 17.13 -13.37 4.02
N VAL A 82 16.57 -13.39 2.79
CA VAL A 82 17.18 -14.02 1.61
C VAL A 82 18.28 -13.15 0.98
N GLY A 83 18.12 -11.83 1.00
CA GLY A 83 19.13 -10.87 0.51
C GLY A 83 20.46 -10.88 1.27
N SER A 84 20.49 -11.48 2.46
CA SER A 84 21.68 -11.57 3.31
C SER A 84 22.63 -12.74 2.97
N GLN A 85 22.28 -13.62 2.01
CA GLN A 85 23.06 -14.83 1.66
C GLN A 85 23.76 -14.80 0.29
N THR A 86 23.68 -13.73 -0.50
CA THR A 86 24.26 -13.68 -1.88
C THR A 86 25.54 -12.84 -2.04
N SER A 87 26.26 -12.54 -0.96
CA SER A 87 27.66 -12.06 -1.03
C SER A 87 28.63 -13.11 -0.51
N HIS A 88 28.93 -14.11 -1.35
CA HIS A 88 30.18 -14.86 -1.34
C HIS A 88 30.53 -15.28 -2.77
#